data_AF-A0A840UVH2-F1
#
_entry.id   AF-A0A840UVH2-F1
#
_cell.length_a   1.000
_cell.length_b   1.000
_cell.length_c   1.000
_cell.angle_alpha   90.00
_cell.angle_beta   90.00
_cell.angle_gamma   90.00
#
_symmetry.space_group_name_H-M   'P 1'
#
loop_
_entity.id
_entity.type
_entity.pdbx_description
1 polymer ?
#
loop_
_entity_poly.entity_id
_entity_poly.type
_entity_poly.pdbx_seq_one_letter_code
_entity_poly.pdbx_strand_id
1 'polypeptide(L)'
;MKYLINILKNQSVKYKQLYESVEKQKNLLIVETTAEFAHHTHKIEILMNDIRILERNKQNWLNDNACKIEDLVSANSEIASLYDEVLLLANKVKRINECNRLLLKNKMEFITFNINVLTQTTGNSSYQSGGDLPAGNYKKIKMFDQSI
;
A
#
# COMPACT_ATOMS: atom_id res chain seq x y z
N MET A 1 -15.95 3.18 -31.63
CA MET A 1 -14.60 3.75 -31.89
C MET A 1 -14.32 5.02 -31.10
N LYS A 2 -14.84 6.21 -31.47
CA LYS A 2 -14.53 7.49 -30.75
C LYS A 2 -14.83 7.47 -29.25
N TYR A 3 -15.92 6.81 -28.84
CA TYR A 3 -16.31 6.65 -27.44
C TYR A 3 -15.28 5.84 -26.63
N LEU A 4 -14.79 4.72 -27.17
CA LEU A 4 -13.77 3.89 -26.54
C LEU A 4 -12.43 4.64 -26.38
N ILE A 5 -12.03 5.40 -27.42
CA ILE A 5 -10.82 6.25 -27.36
C ILE A 5 -10.96 7.28 -26.24
N ASN A 6 -12.14 7.88 -26.06
CA ASN A 6 -12.38 8.82 -24.96
C ASN A 6 -12.31 8.15 -23.58
N ILE A 7 -12.84 6.93 -23.44
CA ILE A 7 -12.70 6.15 -22.21
C ILE A 7 -11.23 5.88 -21.91
N LEU A 8 -10.45 5.41 -22.88
CA LEU A 8 -9.03 5.09 -22.69
C LEU A 8 -8.20 6.34 -22.35
N LYS A 9 -8.48 7.49 -23.00
CA LYS A 9 -7.85 8.77 -22.65
C LYS A 9 -8.17 9.18 -21.21
N ASN A 10 -9.43 9.07 -20.80
CA ASN A 10 -9.83 9.36 -19.42
C ASN A 10 -9.18 8.40 -18.42
N GLN A 11 -9.08 7.12 -18.76
CA GLN A 11 -8.38 6.13 -17.94
C GLN A 11 -6.89 6.50 -17.79
N SER A 12 -6.19 6.84 -18.87
CA SER A 12 -4.79 7.26 -18.83
C SER A 12 -4.58 8.46 -17.89
N VAL A 13 -5.42 9.50 -18.00
CA VAL A 13 -5.36 10.68 -17.12
C VAL A 13 -5.57 10.29 -15.65
N LYS A 14 -6.59 9.47 -15.36
CA LYS A 14 -6.90 9.04 -13.99
C LYS A 14 -5.80 8.16 -13.41
N TYR A 15 -5.20 7.28 -14.22
CA TYR A 15 -4.05 6.47 -13.80
C TYR A 15 -2.79 7.30 -13.54
N LYS A 16 -2.54 8.37 -14.31
CA LYS A 16 -1.45 9.32 -14.01
C LYS A 16 -1.69 10.02 -12.67
N GLN A 17 -2.90 10.54 -12.44
CA GLN A 17 -3.26 11.17 -11.18
C GLN A 17 -3.17 10.21 -9.99
N LEU A 18 -3.54 8.94 -10.19
CA LEU A 18 -3.42 7.89 -9.19
C LEU A 18 -1.95 7.60 -8.88
N TYR A 19 -1.11 7.45 -9.91
CA TYR A 19 0.32 7.24 -9.75
C TYR A 19 0.98 8.36 -8.92
N GLU A 20 0.72 9.62 -9.26
CA GLU A 20 1.25 10.77 -8.50
C GLU A 20 0.78 10.76 -7.04
N SER A 21 -0.49 10.40 -6.80
CA SER A 21 -1.05 10.37 -5.45
C SER A 21 -0.46 9.24 -4.61
N VAL A 22 -0.25 8.06 -5.20
CA VAL A 22 0.37 6.90 -4.54
C VAL A 22 1.87 7.14 -4.28
N GLU A 23 2.56 7.84 -5.18
CA GLU A 23 3.95 8.25 -4.98
C GLU A 23 4.09 9.29 -3.86
N LYS A 24 3.18 10.27 -3.80
CA LYS A 24 3.13 11.21 -2.67
C LYS A 24 2.83 10.50 -1.35
N GLN A 25 1.90 9.54 -1.35
CA GLN A 25 1.60 8.73 -0.17
C GLN A 25 2.86 7.96 0.32
N LYS A 26 3.65 7.38 -0.60
CA LYS A 26 4.94 6.74 -0.27
C LYS A 26 5.89 7.71 0.44
N ASN A 27 6.05 8.92 -0.11
CA ASN A 27 6.95 9.91 0.46
C ASN A 27 6.47 10.39 1.83
N LEU A 28 5.17 10.54 2.03
CA LEU A 28 4.58 10.93 3.32
C LEU A 28 4.70 9.84 4.38
N LEU A 29 4.67 8.56 3.99
CA LEU A 29 5.00 7.46 4.91
C LEU A 29 6.43 7.53 5.43
N ILE A 30 7.35 8.13 4.67
CA ILE A 30 8.75 8.33 5.08
C ILE A 30 8.87 9.56 6.00
N VAL A 31 8.17 10.65 5.68
CA VAL A 31 8.27 11.96 6.38
C VAL A 31 7.38 12.05 7.64
N GLU A 32 6.49 11.08 7.85
CA GLU A 32 5.62 10.94 9.05
C GLU A 32 4.52 11.99 9.22
N THR A 33 4.14 12.68 8.14
CA THR A 33 3.03 13.63 8.14
C THR A 33 1.67 12.93 8.01
N THR A 34 0.86 12.95 9.08
CA THR A 34 -0.42 12.20 9.15
C THR A 34 -1.59 12.86 8.42
N ALA A 35 -1.69 14.20 8.41
CA ALA A 35 -2.81 14.92 7.79
C ALA A 35 -2.79 14.82 6.25
N GLU A 36 -1.62 15.03 5.65
CA GLU A 36 -1.45 14.93 4.19
C GLU A 36 -1.59 13.48 3.71
N PHE A 37 -1.19 12.51 4.53
CA PHE A 37 -1.37 11.08 4.24
C PHE A 37 -2.86 10.71 4.14
N ALA A 38 -3.70 11.20 5.07
CA ALA A 38 -5.14 10.97 5.03
C ALA A 38 -5.78 11.60 3.78
N HIS A 39 -5.38 12.83 3.42
CA HIS A 39 -5.85 13.50 2.21
C HIS A 39 -5.52 12.71 0.93
N HIS A 40 -4.26 12.26 0.79
CA HIS A 40 -3.84 11.46 -0.36
C HIS A 40 -4.51 10.10 -0.41
N THR A 41 -4.77 9.47 0.74
CA THR A 41 -5.49 8.20 0.82
C THR A 41 -6.92 8.33 0.34
N HIS A 42 -7.64 9.37 0.77
CA HIS A 42 -9.00 9.62 0.29
C HIS A 42 -9.03 9.93 -1.21
N LYS A 43 -8.06 10.72 -1.71
CA LYS A 43 -7.93 10.99 -3.15
C LYS A 43 -7.68 9.71 -3.96
N ILE A 44 -6.87 8.79 -3.45
CA ILE A 44 -6.63 7.47 -4.08
C ILE A 44 -7.94 6.68 -4.17
N GLU A 45 -8.75 6.68 -3.12
CA GLU A 45 -10.03 5.96 -3.10
C GLU A 45 -11.02 6.49 -4.16
N ILE A 46 -11.15 7.82 -4.26
CA ILE A 46 -11.97 8.46 -5.30
C ILE A 46 -11.48 8.06 -6.70
N LEU A 47 -10.17 8.16 -6.95
CA LEU A 47 -9.59 7.83 -8.25
C LEU A 47 -9.77 6.35 -8.61
N MET A 48 -9.65 5.45 -7.63
CA MET A 48 -9.90 4.02 -7.83
C MET A 48 -11.35 3.74 -8.20
N ASN A 49 -12.30 4.43 -7.56
CA ASN A 49 -13.71 4.29 -7.90
C ASN A 49 -14.01 4.82 -9.32
N ASP A 50 -13.45 5.97 -9.69
CA ASP A 50 -13.57 6.52 -11.05
C ASP A 50 -13.02 5.56 -12.10
N ILE A 51 -11.84 4.97 -11.86
CA ILE A 51 -11.22 3.98 -12.75
C ILE A 51 -12.11 2.75 -12.87
N ARG A 52 -12.70 2.28 -11.77
CA ARG A 52 -13.62 1.12 -11.78
C ARG A 52 -14.86 1.39 -12.62
N ILE A 53 -15.43 2.59 -12.54
CA ILE A 53 -16.57 3.00 -13.37
C ILE A 53 -16.16 3.03 -14.85
N LEU A 54 -15.01 3.63 -15.18
CA LEU A 54 -14.49 3.68 -16.55
C LEU A 54 -14.22 2.29 -17.11
N GLU A 55 -13.67 1.38 -16.30
CA GLU A 55 -13.41 -0.01 -16.70
C GLU A 55 -14.71 -0.78 -16.96
N ARG A 56 -15.74 -0.57 -16.12
CA ARG A 56 -17.07 -1.12 -16.35
C ARG A 56 -17.69 -0.58 -17.64
N ASN A 57 -17.58 0.72 -17.89
CA ASN A 57 -18.09 1.34 -19.11
C ASN A 57 -17.36 0.81 -20.35
N LYS A 58 -16.04 0.61 -20.26
CA LYS A 58 -15.25 -0.03 -21.31
C LYS A 58 -15.77 -1.45 -21.59
N GLN A 59 -15.94 -2.26 -20.56
CA GLN A 59 -16.39 -3.65 -20.69
C GLN A 59 -17.81 -3.73 -21.27
N ASN A 60 -18.73 -2.88 -20.81
CA ASN A 60 -20.09 -2.81 -21.34
C ASN A 60 -20.04 -2.46 -22.83
N TRP A 61 -19.27 -1.45 -23.23
CA TRP A 61 -19.15 -1.06 -24.63
C TRP A 61 -18.57 -2.19 -25.49
N LEU A 62 -17.56 -2.93 -25.00
CA LEU A 62 -17.01 -4.09 -25.72
C LEU A 62 -18.05 -5.21 -25.89
N ASN A 63 -18.81 -5.50 -24.84
CA ASN A 63 -19.86 -6.51 -24.86
C ASN A 63 -21.00 -6.13 -25.83
N ASP A 64 -21.45 -4.88 -25.79
CA ASP A 64 -22.53 -4.37 -26.67
C ASP A 64 -22.14 -4.41 -28.15
N ASN A 65 -20.84 -4.28 -28.45
CA ASN A 65 -20.32 -4.33 -29.81
C ASN A 65 -19.80 -5.73 -30.21
N ALA A 66 -19.93 -6.73 -29.33
CA ALA A 66 -19.41 -8.09 -29.52
C ALA A 66 -17.93 -8.12 -29.99
N CYS A 67 -17.12 -7.18 -29.51
CA CYS A 67 -15.73 -7.01 -29.93
C CYS A 67 -14.79 -7.28 -28.75
N LYS A 68 -13.62 -7.89 -29.04
CA LYS A 68 -12.56 -8.02 -28.04
C LYS A 68 -11.61 -6.82 -28.12
N ILE A 69 -10.98 -6.49 -26.99
CA ILE A 69 -10.06 -5.35 -26.95
C ILE A 69 -8.80 -5.64 -27.78
N GLU A 70 -8.37 -6.90 -27.84
CA GLU A 70 -7.22 -7.36 -28.60
C GLU A 70 -7.40 -7.13 -30.11
N ASP A 71 -8.62 -7.36 -30.61
CA ASP A 71 -8.96 -7.14 -32.02
C ASP A 71 -8.90 -5.64 -32.36
N LEU A 72 -9.35 -4.78 -31.45
CA LEU A 72 -9.37 -3.33 -31.63
C LEU A 72 -7.97 -2.71 -31.49
N VAL A 73 -7.14 -3.24 -30.59
CA VAL A 73 -5.74 -2.87 -30.44
C VAL A 73 -4.96 -3.22 -31.70
N SER A 74 -5.21 -4.40 -32.28
CA SER A 74 -4.56 -4.83 -33.53
C SER A 74 -4.99 -4.00 -34.74
N ALA A 75 -6.25 -3.54 -34.75
CA ALA A 75 -6.83 -2.80 -35.86
C ALA A 75 -6.59 -1.27 -35.80
N ASN A 76 -6.22 -0.70 -34.65
CA ASN A 76 -6.10 0.75 -34.48
C ASN A 76 -4.90 1.12 -33.59
N SER A 77 -3.92 1.80 -34.18
CA SER A 77 -2.68 2.21 -33.51
C SER A 77 -2.88 3.23 -32.38
N GLU A 78 -3.89 4.09 -32.45
CA GLU A 78 -4.21 5.03 -31.37
C GLU A 78 -4.76 4.28 -30.14
N ILE A 79 -5.63 3.29 -30.37
CA ILE A 79 -6.18 2.44 -29.31
C ILE A 79 -5.07 1.60 -28.69
N ALA A 80 -4.18 1.03 -29.50
CA ALA A 80 -3.02 0.28 -29.03
C ALA A 80 -2.14 1.12 -28.10
N SER A 81 -1.73 2.31 -28.54
CA SER A 81 -0.88 3.22 -27.75
C SER A 81 -1.51 3.61 -26.42
N LEU A 82 -2.81 3.97 -26.42
CA LEU A 82 -3.51 4.34 -25.19
C LEU A 82 -3.70 3.15 -24.24
N TYR A 83 -3.98 1.97 -24.78
CA TYR A 83 -4.13 0.76 -24.00
C TYR A 83 -2.81 0.37 -23.32
N ASP A 84 -1.70 0.42 -24.07
CA ASP A 84 -0.36 0.15 -23.54
C ASP A 84 0.04 1.17 -22.48
N GLU A 85 -0.29 2.45 -22.66
CA GLU A 85 -0.04 3.49 -21.66
C GLU A 85 -0.81 3.22 -20.36
N VAL A 86 -2.10 2.88 -20.46
CA VAL A 86 -2.93 2.52 -19.30
C VAL A 86 -2.36 1.29 -18.59
N LEU A 87 -1.96 0.26 -19.34
CA LEU A 87 -1.38 -0.97 -18.79
C LEU A 87 -0.06 -0.67 -18.05
N LEU A 88 0.80 0.15 -18.65
CA LEU A 88 2.07 0.56 -18.06
C LEU A 88 1.85 1.34 -16.76
N LEU A 89 0.92 2.29 -16.74
CA LEU A 89 0.60 3.07 -15.55
C LEU A 89 -0.02 2.19 -14.45
N ALA A 90 -0.94 1.28 -14.80
CA ALA A 90 -1.53 0.34 -13.86
C ALA A 90 -0.47 -0.54 -13.18
N ASN A 91 0.50 -1.04 -13.96
CA ASN A 91 1.63 -1.81 -13.42
C ASN A 91 2.52 -0.97 -12.49
N LYS A 92 2.78 0.29 -12.84
CA LYS A 92 3.54 1.22 -11.97
C LYS A 92 2.82 1.47 -10.65
N VAL A 93 1.51 1.77 -10.70
CA VAL A 93 0.68 1.97 -9.50
C VAL A 93 0.71 0.72 -8.61
N LYS A 94 0.54 -0.48 -9.20
CA LYS A 94 0.57 -1.74 -8.47
C LYS A 94 1.90 -1.94 -7.74
N ARG A 95 3.04 -1.65 -8.39
CA ARG A 95 4.37 -1.76 -7.76
C ARG A 95 4.54 -0.81 -6.59
N ILE A 96 4.16 0.46 -6.74
CA ILE A 96 4.32 1.43 -5.64
C ILE A 96 3.36 1.10 -4.49
N ASN A 97 2.13 0.69 -4.78
CA ASN A 97 1.19 0.29 -3.75
C ASN A 97 1.68 -0.92 -2.95
N GLU A 98 2.35 -1.88 -3.61
CA GLU A 98 3.00 -3.00 -2.93
C GLU A 98 4.15 -2.53 -2.01
N CYS A 99 4.97 -1.58 -2.46
CA CYS A 99 5.97 -0.96 -1.59
C CYS A 99 5.35 -0.24 -0.40
N ASN A 100 4.26 0.51 -0.60
CA ASN A 100 3.54 1.21 0.48
C ASN A 100 2.99 0.21 1.50
N ARG A 101 2.45 -0.92 1.04
CA ARG A 101 1.98 -2.02 1.90
C ARG A 101 3.10 -2.57 2.77
N LEU A 102 4.28 -2.82 2.19
CA LEU A 102 5.44 -3.31 2.93
C LEU A 102 5.94 -2.28 3.95
N LEU A 103 6.02 -1.00 3.58
CA LEU A 103 6.41 0.08 4.49
C LEU A 103 5.46 0.18 5.69
N LEU A 104 4.14 0.14 5.44
CA LEU A 104 3.14 0.15 6.50
C LEU A 104 3.27 -1.07 7.42
N LYS A 105 3.47 -2.27 6.85
CA LYS A 105 3.69 -3.49 7.62
C LYS A 105 4.91 -3.37 8.54
N ASN A 106 6.05 -2.92 8.02
CA ASN A 106 7.27 -2.75 8.80
C ASN A 106 7.09 -1.73 9.93
N LYS A 107 6.42 -0.60 9.66
CA LYS A 107 6.11 0.40 10.70
C LYS A 107 5.19 -0.17 11.79
N MET A 108 4.18 -0.96 11.41
CA MET A 108 3.30 -1.63 12.37
C MET A 108 4.05 -2.65 13.23
N GLU A 109 4.91 -3.46 12.64
CA GLU A 109 5.76 -4.43 13.37
C GLU A 109 6.67 -3.71 14.38
N PHE A 110 7.26 -2.57 13.99
CA PHE A 110 8.06 -1.74 14.89
C PHE A 110 7.23 -1.16 16.04
N ILE A 111 6.01 -0.67 15.77
CA ILE A 111 5.09 -0.18 16.82
C ILE A 111 4.74 -1.32 17.78
N THR A 112 4.37 -2.49 17.28
CA THR A 112 4.06 -3.67 18.10
C THR A 112 5.25 -4.08 18.96
N PHE A 113 6.46 -4.10 18.39
CA PHE A 113 7.69 -4.35 19.16
C PHE A 113 7.85 -3.34 20.30
N ASN A 114 7.72 -2.04 20.02
CA ASN A 114 7.85 -1.00 21.06
C ASN A 114 6.78 -1.11 22.14
N ILE A 115 5.52 -1.41 21.77
CA ILE A 115 4.45 -1.66 22.74
C ILE A 115 4.80 -2.85 23.62
N ASN A 116 5.30 -3.95 23.04
CA ASN A 116 5.71 -5.14 23.80
C ASN A 116 6.86 -4.83 24.76
N VAL A 117 7.86 -4.05 24.33
CA VAL A 117 8.96 -3.61 25.21
C VAL A 117 8.42 -2.76 26.37
N LEU A 118 7.59 -1.75 26.08
CA LEU A 118 7.01 -0.87 27.10
C LEU A 118 6.13 -1.64 28.09
N THR A 119 5.26 -2.52 27.61
CA THR A 119 4.36 -3.32 28.45
C THR A 119 5.11 -4.34 29.30
N GLN A 120 6.19 -4.95 28.78
CA GLN A 120 7.06 -5.82 29.57
C GLN A 120 7.83 -5.03 30.64
N THR A 121 8.26 -3.79 30.35
CA THR A 121 8.90 -2.92 31.36
C THR A 121 7.93 -2.47 32.46
N THR A 122 6.65 -2.30 32.15
CA THR A 122 5.62 -1.97 33.15
C THR A 122 5.20 -3.17 34.02
N GLY A 123 5.39 -4.41 33.53
CA GLY A 123 5.05 -5.63 34.29
C GLY A 123 6.10 -6.08 35.31
N ASN A 124 7.36 -5.64 35.15
CA ASN A 124 8.48 -6.10 35.99
C ASN A 124 9.04 -5.01 36.92
N SER A 125 8.41 -3.83 36.99
CA SER A 125 8.80 -2.76 37.93
C SER A 125 8.13 -2.93 39.30
N SER A 126 8.20 -4.13 39.87
CA SER A 126 8.14 -4.31 41.32
C SER A 126 9.52 -4.77 41.78
N TYR A 127 10.38 -3.79 42.08
CA TYR A 127 11.42 -4.02 43.08
C TYR A 127 10.67 -4.43 44.36
N GLN A 128 10.53 -5.74 44.59
CA GLN A 128 10.15 -6.24 45.90
C GLN A 128 11.24 -5.81 46.86
N SER A 129 10.92 -4.78 47.63
CA SER A 129 11.66 -4.41 48.82
C SER A 129 11.57 -5.58 49.80
N GLY A 130 12.75 -6.14 50.14
CA GLY A 130 13.07 -6.95 51.30
C GLY A 130 12.01 -7.90 51.89
N GLY A 131 12.28 -9.21 51.82
CA GLY A 131 11.79 -10.17 52.80
C GLY A 131 11.29 -11.49 52.19
N ASP A 132 12.02 -12.56 52.46
CA ASP A 132 11.64 -13.97 52.40
C ASP A 132 11.36 -14.63 51.04
N LEU A 133 12.42 -15.28 50.52
CA LEU A 133 12.33 -16.34 49.50
C LEU A 133 12.10 -17.70 50.20
N PRO A 134 11.04 -18.47 49.87
CA PRO A 134 11.07 -19.91 50.06
C PRO A 134 11.92 -20.54 48.96
N ALA A 135 12.76 -21.50 49.35
CA ALA A 135 13.70 -22.20 48.48
C ALA A 135 12.99 -22.91 47.31
N GLY A 136 13.09 -22.32 46.11
CA GLY A 136 12.73 -22.93 44.84
C GLY A 136 13.88 -22.77 43.86
N ASN A 137 14.24 -23.83 43.15
CA ASN A 137 15.37 -23.91 42.23
C ASN A 137 15.31 -22.87 41.10
N TYR A 138 15.88 -21.69 41.30
CA TYR A 138 16.18 -20.75 40.22
C TYR A 138 17.57 -21.05 39.67
N LYS A 139 17.64 -21.66 38.48
CA LYS A 139 18.86 -21.70 37.68
C LYS A 139 19.28 -20.25 37.41
N LYS A 140 20.30 -19.79 38.13
CA LYS A 140 20.96 -18.50 37.90
C LYS A 140 21.63 -18.55 36.54
N ILE A 141 20.96 -18.09 35.48
CA ILE A 141 21.62 -17.78 34.22
C ILE A 141 22.35 -16.46 34.46
N LYS A 142 23.67 -16.54 34.69
CA LYS A 142 24.54 -15.35 34.79
C LYS A 142 24.59 -14.70 33.40
N MET A 143 24.09 -13.47 33.28
CA MET A 143 24.12 -12.69 32.03
C MET A 143 25.44 -11.92 31.81
N PHE A 144 26.49 -12.18 32.59
CA PHE A 144 27.79 -11.51 32.46
C PHE A 144 28.94 -12.50 32.66
N ASP A 145 28.94 -13.59 31.89
CA ASP A 145 30.15 -14.41 31.72
C ASP A 145 30.53 -14.46 30.23
N GLN A 146 30.82 -13.28 29.70
CA GLN A 146 31.78 -13.12 28.60
C GLN A 146 32.92 -12.30 29.18
N SER A 147 33.81 -13.00 29.89
CA SER A 147 35.15 -12.51 30.15
C SER A 147 36.05 -12.91 28.97
N ILE A 148 36.93 -11.95 28.65
CA ILE A 148 37.95 -11.89 27.60
C ILE A 148 38.93 -13.07 27.69
#